data_AF-A0A2M8NZJ8-F1
#
_entry.id   AF-A0A2M8NZJ8-F1
#
_cell.length_a   1.000
_cell.length_b   1.000
_cell.length_c   1.000
_cell.angle_alpha   90.00
_cell.angle_beta   90.00
_cell.angle_gamma   90.00
#
_symmetry.space_group_name_H-M   'P 1'
#
loop_
_entity.id
_entity.type
_entity.pdbx_description
1 polymer ?
#
loop_
_entity_poly.entity_id
_entity_poly.type
_entity_poly.pdbx_seq_one_letter_code
_entity_poly.pdbx_strand_id
1 'polypeptide(L)'
;MMHRQERVKRRAARGQGLVEYALTIALVGLVSIAALFSFGLLVQRTLGVLAGSMGGHVGDTSGAITIEITRAECQVDYYFNWVGYWIEGNTNVDPASLTLRTNFGDGVNRAGQLLLLEPNGPGRFKLERLETGVPVDPGNCPTGIAIQASDGSLAVSPMITRVFTSAP
;
A
#
# COMPACT_ATOMS: atom_id res chain seq x y z
N MET A 1 30.80 30.02 63.94
CA MET A 1 30.80 29.93 62.46
C MET A 1 30.03 28.68 62.02
N MET A 2 28.70 28.69 61.87
CA MET A 2 27.99 27.45 61.46
C MET A 2 26.53 27.64 60.96
N HIS A 3 26.22 28.69 60.18
CA HIS A 3 24.83 28.92 59.69
C HIS A 3 24.66 29.05 58.17
N ARG A 4 25.67 28.72 57.35
CA ARG A 4 25.61 28.99 55.89
C ARG A 4 25.11 27.82 55.03
N GLN A 5 25.05 26.59 55.55
CA GLN A 5 24.81 25.40 54.70
C GLN A 5 23.34 25.06 54.41
N GLU A 6 22.36 25.54 55.18
CA GLU A 6 20.95 25.13 54.95
C GLU A 6 20.26 25.84 53.77
N ARG A 7 20.74 27.01 53.34
CA ARG A 7 20.08 27.75 52.26
C ARG A 7 20.31 27.15 50.87
N VAL A 8 21.34 26.33 50.68
CA VAL A 8 21.65 25.71 49.38
C VAL A 8 20.68 24.58 49.05
N LYS A 9 20.20 23.83 50.06
CA LYS A 9 19.27 22.70 49.83
C LYS A 9 17.87 23.14 49.37
N ARG A 10 17.38 24.32 49.78
CA ARG A 10 16.03 24.78 49.39
C ARG A 10 15.91 25.27 47.94
N ARG A 11 17.02 25.62 47.26
CA ARG A 11 16.98 26.03 45.85
C ARG A 11 16.92 24.85 44.88
N ALA A 12 17.45 23.68 45.26
CA ALA A 12 17.42 22.48 44.42
C ALA A 12 16.01 21.89 44.24
N ALA A 13 15.15 21.98 45.26
CA ALA A 13 13.80 21.41 45.23
C ALA A 13 12.81 22.11 44.25
N ARG A 14 13.11 23.33 43.78
CA ARG A 14 12.26 24.05 42.81
C ARG A 14 12.60 23.77 41.34
N GLY A 15 13.75 23.14 41.05
CA GLY A 15 14.17 22.83 39.68
C GLY A 15 13.70 21.45 39.17
N GLN A 16 13.31 20.56 40.08
CA GLN A 16 12.99 19.16 39.76
C GLN A 16 11.69 19.02 38.95
N GLY A 17 10.69 19.88 39.21
CA GLY A 17 9.43 19.86 38.46
C GLY A 17 9.57 20.32 37.00
N LEU A 18 10.48 21.26 36.70
CA LEU A 18 10.68 21.74 35.31
C LEU A 18 11.24 20.64 34.40
N VAL A 19 12.11 19.79 34.93
CA VAL A 19 12.69 18.67 34.18
C VAL A 19 11.64 17.61 33.87
N GLU A 20 10.76 17.30 34.83
CA GLU A 20 9.66 16.33 34.61
C GLU A 20 8.67 16.82 33.54
N TYR A 21 8.32 18.11 33.54
CA TYR A 21 7.46 18.70 32.50
C TYR A 21 8.13 18.70 31.12
N ALA A 22 9.42 19.03 31.04
CA ALA A 22 10.15 18.98 29.77
C ALA A 22 10.21 17.55 29.21
N LEU A 23 10.41 16.56 30.08
CA LEU A 23 10.44 15.15 29.70
C LEU A 23 9.07 14.66 29.20
N THR A 24 7.97 15.06 29.85
CA THR A 24 6.62 14.70 29.40
C THR A 24 6.29 15.33 28.05
N ILE A 25 6.63 16.61 27.83
CA ILE A 25 6.42 17.26 26.53
C ILE A 25 7.22 16.56 25.44
N ALA A 26 8.48 16.20 25.71
CA ALA A 26 9.31 15.47 24.75
C ALA A 26 8.70 14.10 24.40
N LEU A 27 8.21 13.35 25.39
CA LEU A 27 7.58 12.05 25.18
C LEU A 27 6.31 12.17 24.33
N VAL A 28 5.43 13.12 24.67
CA VAL A 28 4.20 13.38 23.92
C VAL A 28 4.51 13.79 22.48
N GLY A 29 5.53 14.62 22.26
CA GLY A 29 5.99 15.00 20.92
C GLY A 29 6.46 13.79 20.10
N LEU A 30 7.25 12.91 20.70
CA LEU A 30 7.77 11.72 20.04
C LEU A 30 6.64 10.73 19.66
N VAL A 31 5.69 10.53 20.56
CA VAL A 31 4.48 9.73 20.30
C VAL A 31 3.64 10.35 19.18
N SER A 32 3.50 11.68 19.15
CA SER A 32 2.74 12.38 18.11
C SER A 32 3.38 12.24 16.73
N ILE A 33 4.71 12.34 16.64
CA ILE A 33 5.46 12.14 15.38
C ILE A 33 5.27 10.70 14.88
N ALA A 34 5.40 9.70 15.77
CA ALA A 34 5.21 8.30 15.40
C ALA A 34 3.78 8.01 14.90
N ALA A 35 2.77 8.62 15.54
CA ALA A 35 1.37 8.50 15.14
C ALA A 35 1.14 9.12 13.75
N LEU A 36 1.65 10.33 13.51
CA LEU A 36 1.51 11.01 12.21
C LEU A 36 2.22 10.25 11.08
N PHE A 37 3.41 9.70 11.35
CA PHE A 37 4.14 8.90 10.36
C PHE A 37 3.38 7.64 9.96
N SER A 38 2.81 6.95 10.95
CA SER A 38 1.97 5.76 10.72
C SER A 38 0.72 6.10 9.92
N PHE A 39 0.10 7.24 10.21
CA PHE A 39 -1.09 7.71 9.50
C PHE A 39 -0.77 8.07 8.03
N GLY A 40 0.38 8.70 7.78
CA GLY A 40 0.82 9.05 6.42
C GLY A 40 0.96 7.83 5.51
N LEU A 41 1.56 6.74 6.01
CA LEU A 41 1.70 5.48 5.27
C LEU A 41 0.33 4.85 4.93
N LEU A 42 -0.64 4.97 5.84
CA LEU A 42 -1.98 4.42 5.65
C LEU A 42 -2.78 5.21 4.60
N VAL A 43 -2.62 6.54 4.58
CA VAL A 43 -3.24 7.43 3.60
C VAL A 43 -2.67 7.19 2.20
N GLN A 44 -1.36 7.01 2.05
CA GLN A 44 -0.75 6.69 0.75
C GLN A 44 -1.32 5.39 0.16
N ARG A 45 -1.53 4.36 0.98
CA ARG A 45 -2.10 3.08 0.55
C ARG A 45 -3.53 3.22 0.04
N THR A 46 -4.36 3.96 0.75
CA THR A 46 -5.77 4.15 0.40
C THR A 46 -5.95 5.06 -0.81
N LEU A 47 -5.17 6.14 -0.90
CA LEU A 47 -5.21 7.06 -2.04
C LEU A 47 -4.72 6.39 -3.33
N GLY A 48 -3.75 5.47 -3.27
CA GLY A 48 -3.28 4.74 -4.45
C GLY A 48 -4.39 3.93 -5.13
N VAL A 49 -5.16 3.18 -4.34
CA VAL A 49 -6.29 2.38 -4.86
C VAL A 49 -7.41 3.29 -5.40
N LEU A 50 -7.71 4.38 -4.69
CA LEU A 50 -8.71 5.35 -5.13
C LEU A 50 -8.29 6.04 -6.44
N ALA A 51 -7.04 6.47 -6.55
CA ALA A 51 -6.49 7.07 -7.77
C ALA A 51 -6.58 6.11 -8.97
N GLY A 52 -6.21 4.84 -8.78
CA GLY A 52 -6.40 3.82 -9.81
C GLY A 52 -7.86 3.65 -10.21
N SER A 53 -8.79 3.63 -9.24
CA SER A 53 -10.23 3.48 -9.51
C SER A 53 -10.87 4.66 -10.26
N MET A 54 -10.27 5.86 -10.15
CA MET A 54 -10.74 7.07 -10.86
C MET A 54 -10.09 7.23 -12.24
N GLY A 55 -9.35 6.22 -12.73
CA GLY A 55 -8.66 6.28 -14.03
C GLY A 55 -7.31 6.99 -14.00
N GLY A 56 -6.77 7.28 -12.81
CA GLY A 56 -5.42 7.80 -12.67
C GLY A 56 -4.39 6.74 -13.05
N HIS A 57 -3.46 7.12 -13.93
CA HIS A 57 -2.21 6.40 -14.11
C HIS A 57 -1.13 7.19 -13.35
N VAL A 58 -0.65 6.63 -12.25
CA VAL A 58 0.54 7.13 -11.56
C VAL A 58 1.57 6.02 -11.67
N GLY A 59 2.55 6.19 -12.54
CA GLY A 59 3.78 5.42 -12.50
C GLY A 59 4.78 6.24 -11.71
N ASP A 60 5.02 5.87 -10.46
CA ASP A 60 6.02 6.57 -9.68
C ASP A 60 7.42 6.10 -10.12
N THR A 61 8.15 7.02 -10.76
CA THR A 61 9.59 6.89 -11.03
C THR A 61 10.42 7.65 -9.99
N SER A 62 9.79 8.17 -8.93
CA SER A 62 10.47 8.85 -7.82
C SER A 62 11.21 7.85 -6.92
N GLY A 63 12.26 7.21 -7.43
CA GLY A 63 13.08 6.26 -6.68
C GLY A 63 14.10 5.53 -7.55
N ALA A 64 14.95 4.72 -6.91
CA ALA A 64 15.79 3.77 -7.63
C ALA A 64 14.97 2.60 -8.20
N ILE A 65 13.75 2.37 -7.68
CA ILE A 65 12.82 1.35 -8.14
C ILE A 65 11.85 1.96 -9.16
N THR A 66 11.69 1.29 -10.30
CA THR A 66 10.71 1.63 -11.32
C THR A 66 9.64 0.55 -11.39
N ILE A 67 8.38 0.97 -11.43
CA ILE A 67 7.23 0.10 -11.61
C ILE A 67 6.29 0.78 -12.61
N GLU A 68 5.91 0.07 -13.65
CA GLU A 68 4.97 0.54 -14.66
C GLU A 68 3.99 -0.57 -14.97
N ILE A 69 2.69 -0.27 -14.91
CA ILE A 69 1.63 -1.21 -15.29
C ILE A 69 1.29 -0.95 -16.75
N THR A 70 1.57 -1.92 -17.62
CA THR A 70 1.29 -1.82 -19.06
C THR A 70 -0.06 -2.40 -19.44
N ARG A 71 -0.56 -3.34 -18.63
CA ARG A 71 -1.87 -3.98 -18.82
C ARG A 71 -2.50 -4.28 -17.47
N ALA A 72 -3.78 -3.97 -17.31
CA ALA A 72 -4.59 -4.33 -16.16
C ALA A 72 -6.01 -4.63 -16.63
N GLU A 73 -6.30 -5.91 -16.81
CA GLU A 73 -7.61 -6.38 -17.29
C GLU A 73 -8.23 -7.41 -16.35
N CYS A 74 -9.53 -7.27 -16.11
CA CYS A 74 -10.35 -8.28 -15.49
C CYS A 74 -11.29 -8.83 -16.55
N GLN A 75 -11.19 -10.12 -16.84
CA GLN A 75 -12.03 -10.76 -17.84
C GLN A 75 -13.14 -11.54 -17.14
N VAL A 76 -14.37 -11.31 -17.57
CA VAL A 76 -15.57 -11.99 -17.11
C VAL A 76 -16.11 -12.75 -18.30
N ASP A 77 -16.05 -14.08 -18.23
CA ASP A 77 -16.48 -14.94 -19.31
C ASP A 77 -17.72 -15.73 -18.88
N TYR A 78 -18.88 -15.34 -19.40
CA TYR A 78 -20.15 -16.01 -19.15
C TYR A 78 -20.27 -17.34 -19.90
N TYR A 79 -19.54 -17.52 -21.00
CA TYR A 79 -19.59 -18.74 -21.80
C TYR A 79 -18.85 -19.89 -21.11
N PHE A 80 -17.64 -19.62 -20.63
CA PHE A 80 -16.83 -20.58 -19.88
C PHE A 80 -17.06 -20.51 -18.37
N ASN A 81 -17.91 -19.59 -17.91
CA ASN A 81 -18.29 -19.38 -16.52
C ASN A 81 -17.10 -19.15 -15.57
N TRP A 82 -16.25 -18.16 -15.86
CA TRP A 82 -15.13 -17.77 -15.01
C TRP A 82 -14.88 -16.26 -14.99
N VAL A 83 -14.16 -15.81 -13.96
CA VAL A 83 -13.59 -14.46 -13.85
C VAL A 83 -12.08 -14.60 -13.72
N GLY A 84 -11.28 -13.72 -14.31
CA GLY A 84 -9.84 -13.79 -14.20
C GLY A 84 -9.15 -12.45 -14.38
N TYR A 85 -7.88 -12.43 -13.98
CA TYR A 85 -7.03 -11.25 -13.93
C TYR A 85 -5.84 -11.40 -14.87
N TRP A 86 -5.63 -10.42 -15.73
CA TRP A 86 -4.47 -10.28 -16.61
C TRP A 86 -3.80 -8.94 -16.34
N ILE A 87 -2.72 -9.00 -15.57
CA ILE A 87 -1.93 -7.82 -15.21
C ILE A 87 -0.53 -8.02 -15.74
N GLU A 88 0.02 -7.02 -16.41
CA GLU A 88 1.39 -7.04 -16.93
C GLU A 88 2.04 -5.68 -16.70
N GLY A 89 3.36 -5.67 -16.60
CA GLY A 89 4.10 -4.44 -16.45
C GLY A 89 5.61 -4.60 -16.48
N ASN A 90 6.29 -3.48 -16.36
CA ASN A 90 7.75 -3.37 -16.30
C ASN A 90 8.19 -3.04 -14.88
N THR A 91 9.30 -3.62 -14.46
CA THR A 91 9.95 -3.26 -13.20
C THR A 91 11.44 -3.56 -13.22
N ASN A 92 12.23 -2.84 -12.44
CA ASN A 92 13.65 -3.13 -12.26
C ASN A 92 13.97 -3.92 -10.96
N VAL A 93 12.95 -4.37 -10.23
CA VAL A 93 13.11 -5.21 -9.03
C VAL A 93 12.47 -6.59 -9.22
N ASP A 94 12.75 -7.51 -8.30
CA ASP A 94 12.14 -8.84 -8.32
C ASP A 94 10.62 -8.74 -8.16
N PRO A 95 9.80 -9.25 -9.11
CA PRO A 95 8.35 -9.26 -9.00
C PRO A 95 7.82 -9.90 -7.72
N ALA A 96 8.54 -10.87 -7.13
CA ALA A 96 8.15 -11.50 -5.87
C ALA A 96 8.24 -10.54 -4.66
N SER A 97 8.98 -9.43 -4.78
CA SER A 97 9.07 -8.39 -3.76
C SER A 97 7.98 -7.33 -3.87
N LEU A 98 7.22 -7.33 -4.97
CA LEU A 98 6.14 -6.38 -5.22
C LEU A 98 4.84 -6.87 -4.58
N THR A 99 4.11 -5.93 -3.98
CA THR A 99 2.78 -6.18 -3.41
C THR A 99 1.72 -5.63 -4.35
N LEU A 100 0.92 -6.51 -4.97
CA LEU A 100 -0.31 -6.11 -5.66
C LEU A 100 -1.38 -5.76 -4.62
N ARG A 101 -2.14 -4.70 -4.85
CA ARG A 101 -3.27 -4.25 -4.04
C ARG A 101 -4.47 -4.01 -4.95
N THR A 102 -5.63 -4.43 -4.48
CA THR A 102 -6.93 -4.19 -5.13
C THR A 102 -7.87 -3.50 -4.13
N ASN A 103 -9.07 -3.11 -4.55
CA ASN A 103 -10.13 -2.68 -3.63
C ASN A 103 -10.68 -3.80 -2.74
N PHE A 104 -10.25 -5.06 -2.93
CA PHE A 104 -10.59 -6.19 -2.07
C PHE A 104 -9.57 -6.44 -0.97
N GLY A 105 -8.33 -5.97 -1.15
CA GLY A 105 -7.27 -6.11 -0.15
C GLY A 105 -5.87 -6.21 -0.76
N ASP A 106 -4.91 -6.50 0.12
CA ASP A 106 -3.50 -6.63 -0.22
C ASP A 106 -3.22 -8.05 -0.71
N GLY A 107 -2.83 -8.18 -1.98
CA GLY A 107 -2.38 -9.43 -2.58
C GLY A 107 -3.45 -10.51 -2.67
N VAL A 108 -4.74 -10.14 -2.63
CA VAL A 108 -5.85 -11.10 -2.68
C VAL A 108 -6.96 -10.65 -3.62
N ASN A 109 -7.67 -11.62 -4.19
CA ASN A 109 -8.92 -11.40 -4.90
C ASN A 109 -10.13 -11.43 -3.93
N ARG A 110 -11.34 -11.33 -4.47
CA ARG A 110 -12.58 -11.34 -3.68
C ARG A 110 -12.81 -12.67 -2.97
N ALA A 111 -12.35 -13.78 -3.55
CA ALA A 111 -12.35 -15.11 -2.93
C ALA A 111 -11.31 -15.29 -1.81
N GLY A 112 -10.43 -14.30 -1.56
CA GLY A 112 -9.33 -14.42 -0.60
C GLY A 112 -8.15 -15.26 -1.11
N GLN A 113 -8.09 -15.56 -2.41
CA GLN A 113 -6.98 -16.26 -3.02
C GLN A 113 -5.83 -15.29 -3.27
N LEU A 114 -4.60 -15.76 -3.04
CA LEU A 114 -3.40 -14.95 -3.23
C LEU A 114 -3.18 -14.62 -4.71
N LEU A 115 -2.90 -13.35 -4.97
CA LEU A 115 -2.56 -12.77 -6.26
C LEU A 115 -1.07 -12.41 -6.26
N LEU A 116 -0.24 -13.34 -6.75
CA LEU A 116 1.20 -13.19 -6.80
C LEU A 116 1.65 -12.75 -8.20
N LEU A 117 2.54 -11.77 -8.24
CA LEU A 117 3.19 -11.34 -9.47
C LEU A 117 4.35 -12.29 -9.79
N GLU A 118 4.39 -12.74 -11.04
CA GLU A 118 5.36 -13.70 -11.55
C GLU A 118 6.29 -12.99 -12.57
N PRO A 119 7.57 -13.41 -12.68
CA PRO A 119 8.45 -12.90 -13.72
C PRO A 119 7.92 -13.16 -15.14
N ASN A 120 8.00 -12.16 -16.02
CA ASN A 120 7.58 -12.27 -17.43
C ASN A 120 8.71 -11.88 -18.40
N GLY A 121 9.93 -12.34 -18.09
CA GLY A 121 11.16 -11.96 -18.78
C GLY A 121 11.94 -10.83 -18.09
N PRO A 122 13.07 -10.40 -18.66
CA PRO A 122 13.94 -9.41 -18.05
C PRO A 122 13.21 -8.08 -17.83
N GLY A 123 13.16 -7.64 -16.56
CA GLY A 123 12.55 -6.38 -16.16
C GLY A 123 11.03 -6.30 -16.33
N ARG A 124 10.35 -7.46 -16.31
CA ARG A 124 8.90 -7.55 -16.52
C ARG A 124 8.23 -8.46 -15.51
N PHE A 125 6.98 -8.15 -15.20
CA PHE A 125 6.11 -8.99 -14.37
C PHE A 125 4.80 -9.27 -15.08
N LYS A 126 4.14 -10.34 -14.64
CA LYS A 126 2.76 -10.65 -15.01
C LYS A 126 1.99 -11.27 -13.86
N LEU A 127 0.67 -11.24 -13.97
CA LEU A 127 -0.25 -12.06 -13.20
C LEU A 127 -1.36 -12.51 -14.14
N GLU A 128 -1.53 -13.83 -14.22
CA GLU A 128 -2.60 -14.48 -14.97
C GLU A 128 -3.29 -15.47 -14.04
N ARG A 129 -4.43 -15.08 -13.47
CA ARG A 129 -5.14 -15.91 -12.48
C ARG A 129 -6.63 -15.94 -12.75
N LEU A 130 -7.16 -17.16 -12.83
CA LEU A 130 -8.60 -17.42 -12.81
C LEU A 130 -9.07 -17.43 -11.35
N GLU A 131 -10.14 -16.69 -11.08
CA GLU A 131 -10.84 -16.70 -9.82
C GLU A 131 -11.84 -17.86 -9.80
N THR A 132 -11.75 -18.68 -8.76
CA THR A 132 -12.63 -19.82 -8.56
C THR A 132 -13.50 -19.60 -7.33
N GLY A 133 -14.74 -20.10 -7.36
CA GLY A 133 -15.67 -19.97 -6.24
C GLY A 133 -16.36 -18.62 -6.11
N VAL A 134 -16.31 -17.77 -7.14
CA VAL A 134 -16.98 -16.47 -7.19
C VAL A 134 -17.99 -16.46 -8.35
N PRO A 135 -19.18 -15.85 -8.18
CA PRO A 135 -20.13 -15.69 -9.29
C PRO A 135 -19.50 -14.96 -10.48
N VAL A 136 -19.91 -15.31 -11.69
CA VAL A 136 -19.47 -14.60 -12.90
C VAL A 136 -20.29 -13.33 -13.04
N ASP A 137 -19.73 -12.23 -12.53
CA ASP A 137 -20.36 -10.92 -12.50
C ASP A 137 -19.28 -9.83 -12.65
N PRO A 138 -19.45 -8.87 -13.56
CA PRO A 138 -18.60 -7.67 -13.67
C PRO A 138 -18.37 -6.95 -12.34
N GLY A 139 -19.33 -6.97 -11.41
CA GLY A 139 -19.19 -6.42 -10.07
C GLY A 139 -18.17 -7.14 -9.17
N ASN A 140 -17.65 -8.29 -9.61
CA ASN A 140 -16.55 -9.01 -8.96
C ASN A 140 -15.17 -8.59 -9.47
N CYS A 141 -15.10 -7.78 -10.52
CA CYS A 141 -13.85 -7.18 -10.96
C CYS A 141 -13.45 -6.02 -10.04
N PRO A 142 -12.17 -5.92 -9.66
CA PRO A 142 -11.67 -4.73 -8.99
C PRO A 142 -11.74 -3.55 -9.96
N THR A 143 -11.96 -2.36 -9.43
CA THR A 143 -12.07 -1.14 -10.24
C THR A 143 -10.70 -0.55 -10.59
N GLY A 144 -9.68 -0.89 -9.80
CA GLY A 144 -8.32 -0.41 -9.98
C GLY A 144 -7.35 -1.28 -9.19
N ILE A 145 -6.08 -1.16 -9.55
CA ILE A 145 -4.98 -1.84 -8.89
C ILE A 145 -3.87 -0.87 -8.54
N ALA A 146 -3.12 -1.25 -7.51
CA ALA A 146 -1.88 -0.60 -7.16
C ALA A 146 -0.80 -1.67 -6.94
N ILE A 147 0.41 -1.46 -7.44
CA ILE A 147 1.57 -2.32 -7.21
C ILE A 147 2.58 -1.49 -6.44
N GLN A 148 2.99 -1.99 -5.28
CA GLN A 148 3.85 -1.28 -4.35
C GLN A 148 5.14 -2.06 -4.09
N ALA A 149 6.29 -1.39 -4.14
CA ALA A 149 7.56 -1.93 -3.67
C ALA A 149 7.79 -1.66 -2.18
N SER A 150 8.78 -2.34 -1.60
CA SER A 150 9.15 -2.22 -0.19
C SER A 150 9.67 -0.84 0.22
N ASP A 151 10.17 -0.04 -0.72
CA ASP A 151 10.63 1.34 -0.49
C ASP A 151 9.50 2.38 -0.52
N GLY A 152 8.27 1.96 -0.83
CA GLY A 152 7.10 2.81 -0.93
C GLY A 152 6.74 3.23 -2.36
N SER A 153 7.60 2.96 -3.36
CA SER A 153 7.31 3.23 -4.78
C SER A 153 6.02 2.55 -5.21
N LEU A 154 5.21 3.26 -6.00
CA LEU A 154 3.84 2.85 -6.30
C LEU A 154 3.53 3.03 -7.79
N ALA A 155 2.95 2.01 -8.40
CA ALA A 155 2.29 2.12 -9.69
C ALA A 155 0.80 1.87 -9.53
N VAL A 156 -0.05 2.70 -10.13
CA VAL A 156 -1.51 2.50 -10.10
C VAL A 156 -2.07 2.51 -11.51
N SER A 157 -3.09 1.70 -11.73
CA SER A 157 -3.83 1.65 -12.99
C SER A 157 -5.31 1.36 -12.74
N PRO A 158 -6.22 1.95 -13.52
CA PRO A 158 -7.58 1.41 -13.63
C PRO A 158 -7.53 -0.03 -14.14
N MET A 159 -8.50 -0.82 -13.69
CA MET A 159 -8.70 -2.18 -14.16
C MET A 159 -9.78 -2.18 -15.25
N ILE A 160 -9.42 -2.61 -16.45
CA ILE A 160 -10.36 -2.67 -17.58
C ILE A 160 -11.16 -3.96 -17.47
N THR A 161 -12.47 -3.85 -17.28
CA THR A 161 -13.35 -5.02 -17.28
C THR A 161 -13.74 -5.40 -18.71
N ARG A 162 -13.40 -6.61 -19.14
CA ARG A 162 -13.83 -7.18 -20.42
C ARG A 162 -14.85 -8.27 -20.16
N VAL A 163 -16.00 -8.17 -20.83
CA VAL A 163 -17.10 -9.14 -20.68
C VAL A 163 -17.23 -9.93 -21.97
N PHE A 164 -17.16 -11.25 -21.85
CA PHE A 164 -17.34 -12.19 -22.95
C PHE A 164 -18.65 -12.95 -22.72
N THR A 165 -19.59 -12.81 -23.67
CA THR A 165 -20.92 -13.45 -23.62
C THR A 165 -21.09 -14.57 -24.65
N SER A 166 -20.11 -14.74 -25.53
CA SER A 166 -20.12 -15.74 -26.61
C SER A 166 -18.70 -16.26 -26.85
N ALA A 167 -18.60 -17.45 -27.43
CA ALA A 167 -17.31 -17.99 -27.87
C ALA A 167 -16.62 -17.00 -28.85
N PRO A 168 -15.28 -16.86 -28.75
CA PRO A 168 -14.49 -15.96 -29.60
C PRO A 168 -14.47 -16.37 -31.08
#